data_AF-A0A963QR23-F1
#
_entry.id   AF-A0A963QR23-F1
#
_cell.length_a   1.000
_cell.length_b   1.000
_cell.length_c   1.000
_cell.angle_alpha   90.00
_cell.angle_beta   90.00
_cell.angle_gamma   90.00
#
_symmetry.space_group_name_H-M   'P 1'
#
loop_
_entity.id
_entity.type
_entity.pdbx_description
1 polymer ?
#
loop_
_entity_poly.entity_id
_entity_poly.type
_entity_poly.pdbx_seq_one_letter_code
_entity_poly.pdbx_strand_id
1 'polypeptide(L)'
;MPNHDYRRDLMGSAEIFPATPVEAGAWTGFKLVYTAGKFGIDDQGGLKVAFRTHSDMTPLQMTDPKAPGYLTVETSNDASIEADFSYKRNLRPWGLCITVLCKQFLKPGDQVTFHIGDQREGSPGVRMQTHVESSFQFRVTVDAFATVDYTPLEEAAQPTVQIVPGLPSVWKSLLPTLRKAGEPFRFAVKPEDRWGNPSDRFVGQLELVSNRPINGLPDTITFLKGDFSAVIENLTVETEGDYTIDVLRDGALLTRSNQLRIKEDTEFGHYWSDMHGQSGETIGSGSAREYFHFARYRSFLDIIGHQGNDFQISDAFWDALNDLTAEFNEEGVFLALPGYEWSGNTGLGGDHNVWYRNEGRPIYRSSRAIVHDRTRPESDCH
;
A
#
# COMPACT_ATOMS: atom_id res chain seq x y z
N MET A 1 12.91 -14.49 18.81
CA MET A 1 13.45 -13.32 18.07
C MET A 1 12.59 -13.05 16.83
N PRO A 2 12.52 -11.81 16.31
CA PRO A 2 11.38 -11.32 15.54
C PRO A 2 11.28 -11.76 14.07
N ASN A 3 11.57 -13.02 13.76
CA ASN A 3 11.25 -13.77 12.53
C ASN A 3 11.87 -15.16 12.70
N HIS A 4 11.47 -15.86 13.76
CA HIS A 4 11.95 -17.21 14.02
C HIS A 4 11.59 -18.11 12.82
N ASP A 5 12.57 -18.75 12.21
CA ASP A 5 12.41 -19.55 10.99
C ASP A 5 12.33 -21.06 11.29
N TYR A 6 12.29 -21.42 12.56
CA TYR A 6 12.27 -22.81 13.00
C TYR A 6 11.05 -23.54 12.46
N ARG A 7 11.29 -24.44 11.50
CA ARG A 7 10.31 -25.41 10.99
C ARG A 7 8.93 -24.79 10.73
N ARG A 8 8.92 -23.64 10.05
CA ARG A 8 7.69 -22.95 9.60
C ARG A 8 6.75 -23.89 8.84
N ASP A 9 7.34 -24.82 8.07
CA ASP A 9 6.65 -25.89 7.35
C ASP A 9 5.81 -26.83 8.25
N LEU A 10 6.06 -26.85 9.55
CA LEU A 10 5.36 -27.69 10.53
C LEU A 10 4.41 -26.92 11.46
N MET A 11 4.39 -25.58 11.39
CA MET A 11 3.61 -24.76 12.30
C MET A 11 2.10 -24.85 12.03
N GLY A 12 1.70 -25.02 10.78
CA GLY A 12 0.28 -25.15 10.40
C GLY A 12 -0.02 -24.43 9.10
N SER A 13 -1.30 -24.14 8.90
CA SER A 13 -1.80 -23.40 7.73
C SER A 13 -2.92 -22.46 8.15
N ALA A 14 -3.17 -21.43 7.35
CA ALA A 14 -4.30 -20.53 7.54
C ALA A 14 -5.01 -20.25 6.22
N GLU A 15 -6.32 -20.11 6.27
CA GLU A 15 -7.17 -19.78 5.13
C GLU A 15 -8.15 -18.66 5.53
N ILE A 16 -8.55 -17.82 4.57
CA ILE A 16 -9.51 -16.73 4.81
C ILE A 16 -10.71 -16.84 3.86
N PHE A 17 -11.90 -16.58 4.40
CA PHE A 17 -13.16 -16.66 3.66
C PHE A 17 -14.05 -15.44 3.94
N PRO A 18 -14.63 -14.80 2.91
CA PRO A 18 -14.33 -15.01 1.49
C PRO A 18 -12.93 -14.47 1.13
N ALA A 19 -12.24 -15.13 0.20
CA ALA A 19 -10.97 -14.66 -0.37
C ALA A 19 -11.16 -13.79 -1.63
N THR A 20 -12.39 -13.34 -1.89
CA THR A 20 -12.71 -12.50 -3.05
C THR A 20 -12.29 -11.05 -2.79
N PRO A 21 -11.97 -10.27 -3.84
CA PRO A 21 -11.69 -8.85 -3.69
C PRO A 21 -12.79 -8.07 -2.98
N VAL A 22 -12.41 -7.10 -2.16
CA VAL A 22 -13.32 -6.23 -1.42
C VAL A 22 -13.14 -4.78 -1.86
N GLU A 23 -14.24 -4.06 -2.07
CA GLU A 23 -14.18 -2.65 -2.46
C GLU A 23 -13.66 -1.78 -1.30
N ALA A 24 -12.81 -0.78 -1.60
CA ALA A 24 -12.25 0.14 -0.62
C ALA A 24 -13.35 0.83 0.20
N GLY A 25 -13.24 0.77 1.53
CA GLY A 25 -14.24 1.32 2.45
C GLY A 25 -15.59 0.60 2.45
N ALA A 26 -15.72 -0.61 1.87
CA ALA A 26 -16.91 -1.43 2.00
C ALA A 26 -16.98 -2.11 3.37
N TRP A 27 -18.21 -2.38 3.83
CA TRP A 27 -18.47 -3.18 5.03
C TRP A 27 -18.48 -4.66 4.66
N THR A 28 -17.72 -5.47 5.40
CA THR A 28 -17.58 -6.91 5.18
C THR A 28 -17.31 -7.65 6.49
N GLY A 29 -17.35 -8.97 6.45
CA GLY A 29 -16.85 -9.85 7.50
C GLY A 29 -15.96 -10.94 6.90
N PHE A 30 -15.00 -11.42 7.68
CA PHE A 30 -14.11 -12.52 7.28
C PHE A 30 -14.11 -13.62 8.33
N LYS A 31 -13.99 -14.85 7.84
CA LYS A 31 -13.64 -16.02 8.64
C LYS A 31 -12.22 -16.43 8.29
N LEU A 32 -11.28 -16.21 9.20
CA LEU A 32 -9.91 -16.74 9.09
C LEU A 32 -9.83 -18.02 9.91
N VAL A 33 -9.40 -19.12 9.31
CA VAL A 33 -9.26 -20.42 9.96
C VAL A 33 -7.79 -20.80 9.97
N TYR A 34 -7.20 -20.87 11.16
CA TYR A 34 -5.91 -21.50 11.37
C TYR A 34 -6.10 -22.98 11.68
N THR A 35 -5.32 -23.86 11.05
CA THR A 35 -5.27 -25.30 11.34
C THR A 35 -3.90 -25.63 11.92
N ALA A 36 -3.90 -26.21 13.12
CA ALA A 36 -2.68 -26.55 13.84
C ALA A 36 -1.85 -27.59 13.08
N GLY A 37 -0.56 -27.29 12.90
CA GLY A 37 0.37 -28.15 12.17
C GLY A 37 0.85 -29.35 12.98
N LYS A 38 1.97 -29.94 12.55
CA LYS A 38 2.54 -31.16 13.15
C LYS A 38 2.85 -31.01 14.64
N PHE A 39 3.20 -29.81 15.08
CA PHE A 39 3.51 -29.55 16.49
C PHE A 39 2.27 -29.38 17.37
N GLY A 40 1.09 -29.14 16.79
CA GLY A 40 -0.05 -28.66 17.59
C GLY A 40 0.22 -27.26 18.15
N ILE A 41 -0.46 -26.92 19.24
CA ILE A 41 -0.13 -25.78 20.12
C ILE A 41 -0.19 -26.29 21.55
N ASP A 42 0.88 -26.11 22.31
CA ASP A 42 0.95 -26.52 23.72
C ASP A 42 0.04 -25.66 24.62
N ASP A 43 -0.21 -26.11 25.85
CA ASP A 43 -0.82 -25.22 26.84
C ASP A 43 0.07 -24.00 27.10
N GLN A 44 -0.54 -22.82 27.20
CA GLN A 44 0.13 -21.52 27.20
C GLN A 44 0.86 -21.14 25.89
N GLY A 45 0.77 -21.97 24.85
CA GLY A 45 1.10 -21.58 23.48
C GLY A 45 0.08 -20.59 22.91
N GLY A 46 0.33 -20.09 21.71
CA GLY A 46 -0.52 -19.03 21.17
C GLY A 46 -0.42 -18.76 19.68
N LEU A 47 -1.32 -17.90 19.23
CA LEU A 47 -1.41 -17.40 17.86
C LEU A 47 -1.46 -15.89 17.88
N LYS A 48 -0.90 -15.27 16.84
CA LYS A 48 -1.17 -13.88 16.50
C LYS A 48 -1.65 -13.79 15.07
N VAL A 49 -2.68 -12.99 14.85
CA VAL A 49 -3.11 -12.57 13.52
C VAL A 49 -2.93 -11.05 13.47
N ALA A 50 -1.94 -10.61 12.71
CA ALA A 50 -1.55 -9.22 12.65
C ALA A 50 -1.66 -8.63 11.25
N PHE A 51 -2.09 -7.38 11.16
CA PHE A 51 -2.12 -6.60 9.92
C PHE A 51 -1.33 -5.30 10.12
N ARG A 52 -1.02 -4.63 9.00
CA ARG A 52 -0.15 -3.45 8.99
C ARG A 52 -0.77 -2.29 9.75
N THR A 53 0.07 -1.43 10.36
CA THR A 53 -0.40 -0.26 11.11
C THR A 53 -0.97 0.85 10.23
N HIS A 54 -0.58 0.91 8.95
CA HIS A 54 -1.07 1.90 7.99
C HIS A 54 -2.39 1.43 7.38
N SER A 55 -3.44 1.41 8.21
CA SER A 55 -4.78 1.02 7.80
C SER A 55 -5.81 1.80 8.62
N ASP A 56 -6.82 2.33 7.94
CA ASP A 56 -7.99 2.95 8.57
C ASP A 56 -9.20 1.98 8.61
N MET A 57 -8.93 0.68 8.48
CA MET A 57 -9.93 -0.37 8.73
C MET A 57 -10.54 -0.19 10.13
N THR A 58 -11.83 -0.50 10.27
CA THR A 58 -12.52 -0.46 11.57
C THR A 58 -11.74 -1.23 12.65
N PRO A 59 -11.40 -0.59 13.79
CA PRO A 59 -10.77 -1.29 14.92
C PRO A 59 -11.63 -2.45 15.41
N LEU A 60 -10.99 -3.56 15.78
CA LEU A 60 -11.71 -4.73 16.29
C LEU A 60 -12.05 -4.58 17.77
N GLN A 61 -13.15 -5.19 18.19
CA GLN A 61 -13.62 -5.21 19.59
C GLN A 61 -14.37 -6.52 19.87
N MET A 62 -14.40 -6.96 21.13
CA MET A 62 -15.04 -8.23 21.55
C MET A 62 -16.18 -8.04 22.57
N THR A 63 -16.67 -6.82 22.75
CA THR A 63 -17.58 -6.45 23.84
C THR A 63 -19.04 -6.21 23.42
N ASP A 64 -19.28 -5.67 22.23
CA ASP A 64 -20.63 -5.40 21.71
C ASP A 64 -20.89 -6.17 20.40
N PRO A 65 -21.69 -7.25 20.43
CA PRO A 65 -21.95 -8.08 19.25
C PRO A 65 -22.71 -7.37 18.11
N LYS A 66 -23.28 -6.19 18.37
CA LYS A 66 -24.04 -5.39 17.39
C LYS A 66 -23.25 -4.20 16.86
N ALA A 67 -22.13 -3.85 17.49
CA ALA A 67 -21.30 -2.73 17.05
C ALA A 67 -20.35 -3.14 15.91
N PRO A 68 -19.87 -2.19 15.10
CA PRO A 68 -18.80 -2.40 14.13
C PRO A 68 -17.55 -3.07 14.74
N GLY A 69 -16.83 -3.84 13.92
CA GLY A 69 -15.56 -4.44 14.32
C GLY A 69 -15.68 -5.59 15.31
N TYR A 70 -16.88 -6.16 15.50
CA TYR A 70 -17.05 -7.28 16.43
C TYR A 70 -16.17 -8.47 16.02
N LEU A 71 -15.43 -9.03 16.97
CA LEU A 71 -14.51 -10.13 16.76
C LEU A 71 -14.87 -11.26 17.72
N THR A 72 -15.02 -12.47 17.18
CA THR A 72 -15.11 -13.69 17.97
C THR A 72 -14.03 -14.67 17.56
N VAL A 73 -13.57 -15.48 18.52
CA VAL A 73 -12.56 -16.52 18.30
C VAL A 73 -13.06 -17.81 18.94
N GLU A 74 -13.04 -18.89 18.18
CA GLU A 74 -13.53 -20.21 18.61
C GLU A 74 -12.54 -21.32 18.22
N THR A 75 -12.54 -22.40 18.98
CA THR A 75 -11.69 -23.58 18.74
C THR A 75 -12.56 -24.77 18.30
N SER A 76 -12.05 -25.62 17.42
CA SER A 76 -12.83 -26.79 16.93
C SER A 76 -12.99 -27.90 17.97
N ASN A 77 -12.21 -27.86 19.04
CA ASN A 77 -12.13 -28.88 20.08
C ASN A 77 -12.60 -28.37 21.45
N ASP A 78 -13.28 -27.23 21.48
CA ASP A 78 -13.73 -26.53 22.71
C ASP A 78 -12.58 -26.18 23.69
N ALA A 79 -11.33 -26.16 23.23
CA ALA A 79 -10.20 -25.74 24.04
C ALA A 79 -10.39 -24.30 24.53
N SER A 80 -10.18 -24.09 25.83
CA SER A 80 -10.27 -22.77 26.44
C SER A 80 -9.14 -21.86 25.93
N ILE A 81 -9.50 -20.65 25.52
CA ILE A 81 -8.58 -19.63 25.01
C ILE A 81 -8.79 -18.29 25.71
N GLU A 82 -7.79 -17.43 25.65
CA GLU A 82 -7.90 -16.00 25.91
C GLU A 82 -7.54 -15.24 24.63
N ALA A 83 -8.37 -14.28 24.24
CA ALA A 83 -8.16 -13.51 23.03
C ALA A 83 -8.26 -12.01 23.31
N ASP A 84 -7.43 -11.22 22.60
CA ASP A 84 -7.39 -9.76 22.69
C ASP A 84 -7.10 -9.15 21.32
N PHE A 85 -7.50 -7.89 21.12
CA PHE A 85 -7.05 -7.06 20.00
C PHE A 85 -6.37 -5.79 20.51
N SER A 86 -5.11 -5.58 20.12
CA SER A 86 -4.34 -4.43 20.60
C SER A 86 -3.28 -3.92 19.61
N TYR A 87 -2.92 -2.65 19.79
CA TYR A 87 -1.91 -1.96 19.01
C TYR A 87 -0.50 -2.22 19.54
N LYS A 88 0.48 -2.38 18.63
CA LYS A 88 1.90 -2.66 18.91
C LYS A 88 2.14 -3.91 19.78
N ARG A 89 1.39 -4.99 19.54
CA ARG A 89 1.63 -6.32 20.14
C ARG A 89 2.33 -7.34 19.25
N ASN A 90 2.77 -6.90 18.08
CA ASN A 90 3.58 -7.69 17.17
C ASN A 90 4.62 -6.79 16.48
N LEU A 91 5.45 -7.41 15.66
CA LEU A 91 6.63 -6.81 15.06
C LEU A 91 6.26 -5.78 14.01
N ARG A 92 6.95 -4.64 14.03
CA ARG A 92 6.82 -3.62 12.97
C ARG A 92 7.07 -4.27 11.60
N PRO A 93 6.21 -4.08 10.59
CA PRO A 93 5.06 -3.14 10.50
C PRO A 93 3.68 -3.71 10.94
N TRP A 94 3.63 -4.95 11.42
CA TRP A 94 2.43 -5.70 11.79
C TRP A 94 1.91 -5.34 13.18
N GLY A 95 1.53 -4.07 13.39
CA GLY A 95 1.22 -3.57 14.73
C GLY A 95 -0.23 -3.72 15.19
N LEU A 96 -1.20 -3.93 14.30
CA LEU A 96 -2.60 -4.20 14.69
C LEU A 96 -2.75 -5.71 14.83
N CYS A 97 -2.99 -6.20 16.05
CA CYS A 97 -2.78 -7.62 16.35
C CYS A 97 -3.92 -8.21 17.17
N ILE A 98 -4.52 -9.28 16.64
CA ILE A 98 -5.30 -10.24 17.43
C ILE A 98 -4.29 -11.18 18.09
N THR A 99 -4.36 -11.37 19.40
CA THR A 99 -3.54 -12.35 20.14
C THR A 99 -4.46 -13.41 20.73
N VAL A 100 -4.06 -14.67 20.63
CA VAL A 100 -4.74 -15.81 21.26
C VAL A 100 -3.73 -16.56 22.10
N LEU A 101 -4.07 -16.78 23.37
CA LEU A 101 -3.36 -17.66 24.30
C LEU A 101 -4.22 -18.90 24.53
N CYS A 102 -3.67 -20.08 24.30
CA CYS A 102 -4.36 -21.33 24.55
C CYS A 102 -4.20 -21.70 26.03
N LYS A 103 -5.29 -21.80 26.78
CA LYS A 103 -5.27 -22.26 28.19
C LYS A 103 -5.18 -23.78 28.30
N GLN A 104 -5.41 -24.46 27.17
CA GLN A 104 -5.24 -25.89 26.94
C GLN A 104 -4.43 -26.06 25.65
N PHE A 105 -4.29 -27.29 25.17
CA PHE A 105 -3.52 -27.59 23.96
C PHE A 105 -4.43 -27.78 22.72
N LEU A 106 -3.85 -27.62 21.54
CA LEU A 106 -4.42 -28.01 20.25
C LEU A 106 -3.60 -29.17 19.67
N LYS A 107 -4.27 -30.21 19.20
CA LYS A 107 -3.63 -31.32 18.48
C LYS A 107 -3.43 -30.93 17.01
N PRO A 108 -2.53 -31.62 16.29
CA PRO A 108 -2.46 -31.49 14.84
C PRO A 108 -3.84 -31.68 14.19
N GLY A 109 -4.25 -30.72 13.37
CA GLY A 109 -5.56 -30.68 12.71
C GLY A 109 -6.67 -29.96 13.47
N ASP A 110 -6.51 -29.66 14.76
CA ASP A 110 -7.44 -28.78 15.47
C ASP A 110 -7.38 -27.35 14.91
N GLN A 111 -8.49 -26.63 14.96
CA GLN A 111 -8.64 -25.32 14.32
C GLN A 111 -8.93 -24.22 15.32
N VAL A 112 -8.43 -23.02 15.01
CA VAL A 112 -8.85 -21.75 15.61
C VAL A 112 -9.48 -20.90 14.53
N THR A 113 -10.75 -20.55 14.72
CA THR A 113 -11.52 -19.73 13.79
C THR A 113 -11.70 -18.33 14.35
N PHE A 114 -11.28 -17.34 13.57
CA PHE A 114 -11.43 -15.92 13.85
C PHE A 114 -12.55 -15.37 12.95
N HIS A 115 -13.65 -14.92 13.54
CA HIS A 115 -14.71 -14.20 12.82
C HIS A 115 -14.45 -12.70 12.97
N ILE A 116 -13.77 -12.13 11.98
CA ILE A 116 -13.37 -10.72 11.93
C ILE A 116 -14.53 -9.91 11.35
N GLY A 117 -15.11 -9.00 12.13
CA GLY A 117 -16.35 -8.34 11.75
C GLY A 117 -17.52 -9.32 11.77
N ASP A 118 -17.67 -10.08 12.87
CA ASP A 118 -18.66 -11.14 13.03
C ASP A 118 -20.10 -10.58 12.98
N GLN A 119 -20.80 -10.89 11.90
CA GLN A 119 -22.14 -10.38 11.62
C GLN A 119 -23.26 -11.26 12.20
N ARG A 120 -22.95 -12.39 12.84
CA ARG A 120 -23.94 -13.40 13.29
C ARG A 120 -24.96 -12.84 14.29
N GLU A 121 -24.58 -11.82 15.05
CA GLU A 121 -25.42 -11.19 16.07
C GLU A 121 -25.88 -9.76 15.72
N GLY A 122 -25.66 -9.33 14.48
CA GLY A 122 -26.16 -8.05 13.96
C GLY A 122 -25.12 -6.94 13.82
N SER A 123 -23.83 -7.21 14.05
CA SER A 123 -22.75 -6.30 13.65
C SER A 123 -22.82 -6.00 12.15
N PRO A 124 -22.53 -4.75 11.72
CA PRO A 124 -22.34 -4.45 10.31
C PRO A 124 -21.04 -5.06 9.74
N GLY A 125 -20.14 -5.58 10.59
CA GLY A 125 -18.84 -6.10 10.21
C GLY A 125 -17.71 -5.09 10.39
N VAL A 126 -16.66 -5.20 9.59
CA VAL A 126 -15.54 -4.25 9.50
C VAL A 126 -15.68 -3.42 8.23
N ARG A 127 -15.44 -2.11 8.31
CA ARG A 127 -15.22 -1.28 7.14
C ARG A 127 -13.77 -1.50 6.73
N MET A 128 -13.53 -2.00 5.52
CA MET A 128 -12.18 -2.10 4.97
C MET A 128 -11.53 -0.71 4.87
N GLN A 129 -10.20 -0.70 4.80
CA GLN A 129 -9.46 0.55 4.59
C GLN A 129 -9.89 1.26 3.31
N THR A 130 -9.67 2.57 3.28
CA THR A 130 -10.11 3.46 2.21
C THR A 130 -9.16 3.54 1.04
N HIS A 131 -7.98 2.94 1.15
CA HIS A 131 -7.02 2.85 0.06
C HIS A 131 -6.90 1.42 -0.47
N VAL A 132 -6.70 1.31 -1.79
CA VAL A 132 -6.52 0.01 -2.45
C VAL A 132 -5.21 -0.65 -2.05
N GLU A 133 -5.20 -1.98 -2.09
CA GLU A 133 -4.01 -2.79 -1.81
C GLU A 133 -4.16 -4.12 -2.55
N SER A 134 -3.14 -4.51 -3.32
CA SER A 134 -3.18 -5.75 -4.10
C SER A 134 -3.22 -7.01 -3.22
N SER A 135 -2.69 -6.90 -2.00
CA SER A 135 -2.56 -8.00 -1.06
C SER A 135 -2.59 -7.52 0.39
N PHE A 136 -3.78 -7.18 0.91
CA PHE A 136 -3.97 -6.93 2.33
C PHE A 136 -3.77 -8.25 3.11
N GLN A 137 -2.64 -8.37 3.78
CA GLN A 137 -2.21 -9.61 4.43
C GLN A 137 -2.65 -9.68 5.90
N PHE A 138 -3.14 -10.85 6.30
CA PHE A 138 -3.38 -11.24 7.69
C PHE A 138 -2.21 -12.11 8.16
N ARG A 139 -1.15 -11.50 8.69
CA ARG A 139 0.07 -12.21 9.10
C ARG A 139 -0.17 -13.06 10.34
N VAL A 140 -0.21 -14.37 10.14
CA VAL A 140 -0.32 -15.38 11.19
C VAL A 140 1.07 -15.78 11.68
N THR A 141 1.26 -15.71 13.00
CA THR A 141 2.44 -16.24 13.69
C THR A 141 2.02 -17.15 14.84
N VAL A 142 2.82 -18.19 15.08
CA VAL A 142 2.49 -19.31 15.98
C VAL A 142 3.58 -19.49 17.03
N ASP A 143 3.21 -19.54 18.29
CA ASP A 143 4.04 -20.07 19.38
C ASP A 143 3.50 -21.44 19.77
N ALA A 144 4.02 -22.48 19.13
CA ALA A 144 3.55 -23.86 19.34
C ALA A 144 4.00 -24.46 20.67
N PHE A 145 4.99 -23.85 21.35
CA PHE A 145 5.70 -24.46 22.49
C PHE A 145 5.67 -23.59 23.76
N ALA A 146 4.79 -22.58 23.83
CA ALA A 146 4.66 -21.66 24.97
C ALA A 146 5.97 -20.95 25.35
N THR A 147 6.81 -20.63 24.35
CA THR A 147 8.13 -20.02 24.58
C THR A 147 8.14 -18.51 24.37
N VAL A 148 6.97 -17.92 24.07
CA VAL A 148 6.75 -16.54 23.62
C VAL A 148 7.51 -16.16 22.35
N ASP A 149 8.12 -17.13 21.66
CA ASP A 149 8.81 -16.92 20.39
C ASP A 149 7.92 -17.35 19.21
N TYR A 150 7.27 -16.36 18.61
CA TYR A 150 6.29 -16.58 17.55
C TYR A 150 6.97 -16.78 16.19
N THR A 151 6.70 -17.92 15.58
CA THR A 151 7.19 -18.30 14.25
C THR A 151 6.12 -17.96 13.21
N PRO A 152 6.39 -17.10 12.20
CA PRO A 152 5.42 -16.84 11.13
C PRO A 152 5.16 -18.10 10.31
N LEU A 153 3.93 -18.25 9.82
CA LEU A 153 3.68 -19.19 8.72
C LEU A 153 4.50 -18.79 7.49
N GLU A 154 4.78 -19.75 6.61
CA GLU A 154 5.44 -19.49 5.33
C GLU A 154 4.73 -18.37 4.55
N GLU A 155 5.48 -17.50 3.87
CA GLU A 155 4.89 -16.31 3.23
C GLU A 155 3.81 -16.67 2.20
N ALA A 156 3.98 -17.78 1.47
CA ALA A 156 2.99 -18.29 0.52
C ALA A 156 1.72 -18.87 1.18
N ALA A 157 1.76 -19.13 2.50
CA ALA A 157 0.63 -19.64 3.28
C ALA A 157 -0.06 -18.55 4.12
N GLN A 158 0.41 -17.30 4.04
CA GLN A 158 -0.23 -16.18 4.74
C GLN A 158 -1.52 -15.77 4.00
N PRO A 159 -2.68 -15.69 4.68
CA PRO A 159 -3.93 -15.28 4.05
C PRO A 159 -3.89 -13.82 3.60
N THR A 160 -4.44 -13.55 2.42
CA THR A 160 -4.52 -12.21 1.85
C THR A 160 -5.89 -11.97 1.22
N VAL A 161 -6.29 -10.70 1.14
CA VAL A 161 -7.46 -10.24 0.40
C VAL A 161 -7.07 -9.03 -0.43
N GLN A 162 -7.56 -8.95 -1.67
CA GLN A 162 -7.35 -7.77 -2.51
C GLN A 162 -8.36 -6.68 -2.14
N ILE A 163 -7.90 -5.44 -2.05
CA ILE A 163 -8.76 -4.26 -1.90
C ILE A 163 -8.76 -3.48 -3.21
N VAL A 164 -9.93 -3.35 -3.81
CA VAL A 164 -10.12 -2.78 -5.16
C VAL A 164 -10.88 -1.45 -5.11
N PRO A 165 -10.69 -0.56 -6.11
CA PRO A 165 -11.37 0.72 -6.10
C PRO A 165 -12.88 0.57 -6.33
N GLY A 166 -13.63 1.52 -5.79
CA GLY A 166 -15.07 1.64 -6.05
C GLY A 166 -15.41 2.17 -7.43
N LEU A 167 -16.71 2.39 -7.67
CA LEU A 167 -17.16 3.07 -8.89
C LEU A 167 -16.65 4.52 -8.95
N PRO A 168 -16.34 5.05 -10.15
CA PRO A 168 -15.99 6.45 -10.36
C PRO A 168 -16.99 7.38 -9.68
N SER A 169 -16.48 8.25 -8.81
CA SER A 169 -17.26 9.27 -8.09
C SER A 169 -16.63 10.65 -8.22
N VAL A 170 -15.32 10.73 -8.46
CA VAL A 170 -14.56 11.96 -8.63
C VAL A 170 -13.76 11.88 -9.92
N TRP A 171 -13.64 12.99 -10.64
CA TRP A 171 -12.83 13.08 -11.87
C TRP A 171 -11.68 14.05 -11.68
N LYS A 172 -10.47 13.63 -12.06
CA LYS A 172 -9.28 14.49 -12.11
C LYS A 172 -8.81 14.60 -13.54
N SER A 173 -8.39 15.80 -13.91
CA SER A 173 -7.68 16.04 -15.16
C SER A 173 -6.48 16.94 -14.90
N LEU A 174 -5.38 16.66 -15.58
CA LEU A 174 -4.05 17.15 -15.22
C LEU A 174 -3.31 17.64 -16.46
N LEU A 175 -2.82 18.87 -16.36
CA LEU A 175 -1.83 19.48 -17.25
C LEU A 175 -0.56 19.76 -16.43
N PRO A 176 0.62 19.93 -17.05
CA PRO A 176 1.72 20.57 -16.35
C PRO A 176 1.35 22.00 -15.93
N THR A 177 2.00 22.52 -14.90
CA THR A 177 1.71 23.87 -14.39
C THR A 177 2.37 24.97 -15.25
N LEU A 178 3.58 24.72 -15.78
CA LEU A 178 4.36 25.68 -16.55
C LEU A 178 5.14 24.96 -17.65
N ARG A 179 5.03 25.45 -18.89
CA ARG A 179 5.84 25.05 -20.05
C ARG A 179 6.23 26.24 -20.90
N LYS A 180 7.30 26.08 -21.67
CA LYS A 180 7.70 27.07 -22.68
C LYS A 180 6.81 26.94 -23.91
N ALA A 181 6.58 28.05 -24.63
CA ALA A 181 5.91 28.02 -25.92
C ALA A 181 6.60 27.03 -26.89
N GLY A 182 5.81 26.20 -27.56
CA GLY A 182 6.26 25.14 -28.46
C GLY A 182 6.77 23.86 -27.78
N GLU A 183 6.93 23.86 -26.45
CA GLU A 183 7.36 22.67 -25.70
C GLU A 183 6.23 21.63 -25.63
N PRO A 184 6.49 20.35 -25.93
CA PRO A 184 5.48 19.31 -25.84
C PRO A 184 5.07 19.03 -24.39
N PHE A 185 3.79 18.75 -24.20
CA PHE A 185 3.26 18.31 -22.92
C PHE A 185 2.19 17.23 -23.08
N ARG A 186 1.82 16.62 -21.94
CA ARG A 186 0.74 15.65 -21.84
C ARG A 186 -0.46 16.22 -21.10
N PHE A 187 -1.63 15.69 -21.43
CA PHE A 187 -2.86 15.87 -20.68
C PHE A 187 -3.36 14.51 -20.21
N ALA A 188 -3.67 14.37 -18.93
CA ALA A 188 -4.17 13.13 -18.36
C ALA A 188 -5.54 13.32 -17.72
N VAL A 189 -6.42 12.33 -17.88
CA VAL A 189 -7.72 12.25 -17.20
C VAL A 189 -7.78 10.93 -16.44
N LYS A 190 -8.25 10.96 -15.20
CA LYS A 190 -8.52 9.75 -14.41
C LYS A 190 -9.83 9.84 -13.63
N PRO A 191 -10.64 8.79 -13.62
CA PRO A 191 -11.70 8.61 -12.64
C PRO A 191 -11.11 8.07 -11.33
N GLU A 192 -11.63 8.58 -10.22
CA GLU A 192 -11.34 8.12 -8.87
C GLU A 192 -12.64 7.70 -8.18
N ASP A 193 -12.56 6.70 -7.30
CA ASP A 193 -13.66 6.37 -6.40
C ASP A 193 -13.86 7.48 -5.34
N ARG A 194 -14.86 7.31 -4.48
CA ARG A 194 -15.18 8.31 -3.43
C ARG A 194 -14.05 8.56 -2.42
N TRP A 195 -13.05 7.69 -2.36
CA TRP A 195 -11.90 7.78 -1.45
C TRP A 195 -10.64 8.31 -2.13
N GLY A 196 -10.69 8.57 -3.45
CA GLY A 196 -9.55 9.05 -4.23
C GLY A 196 -8.72 7.94 -4.85
N ASN A 197 -9.16 6.67 -4.82
CA ASN A 197 -8.44 5.60 -5.52
C ASN A 197 -8.75 5.68 -7.02
N PRO A 198 -7.74 5.67 -7.92
CA PRO A 198 -7.97 5.50 -9.35
C PRO A 198 -8.84 4.27 -9.62
N SER A 199 -9.91 4.46 -10.38
CA SER A 199 -10.89 3.42 -10.69
C SER A 199 -10.78 2.99 -12.15
N ASP A 200 -10.81 1.69 -12.41
CA ASP A 200 -10.78 1.10 -13.75
C ASP A 200 -12.17 0.68 -14.24
N ARG A 201 -13.20 1.12 -13.53
CA ARG A 201 -14.60 0.67 -13.70
C ARG A 201 -15.43 1.61 -14.58
N PHE A 202 -14.82 2.61 -15.19
CA PHE A 202 -15.47 3.46 -16.20
C PHE A 202 -15.24 2.90 -17.60
N VAL A 203 -16.30 2.86 -18.40
CA VAL A 203 -16.21 2.58 -19.85
C VAL A 203 -17.10 3.59 -20.56
N GLY A 204 -16.55 4.28 -21.55
CA GLY A 204 -17.27 5.29 -22.29
C GLY A 204 -16.38 6.34 -22.90
N GLN A 205 -17.01 7.33 -23.51
CA GLN A 205 -16.35 8.45 -24.15
C GLN A 205 -16.55 9.72 -23.32
N LEU A 206 -15.53 10.58 -23.27
CA LEU A 206 -15.58 11.90 -22.67
C LEU A 206 -15.24 12.94 -23.72
N GLU A 207 -15.88 14.10 -23.63
CA GLU A 207 -15.63 15.26 -24.49
C GLU A 207 -14.58 16.16 -23.84
N LEU A 208 -13.71 16.73 -24.66
CA LEU A 208 -12.65 17.65 -24.22
C LEU A 208 -12.86 19.03 -24.85
N VAL A 209 -12.87 20.06 -24.00
CA VAL A 209 -13.05 21.44 -24.45
C VAL A 209 -11.98 22.32 -23.80
N SER A 210 -11.05 22.83 -24.60
CA SER A 210 -10.06 23.79 -24.12
C SER A 210 -10.59 25.22 -24.16
N ASN A 211 -10.17 26.05 -23.20
CA ASN A 211 -10.52 27.49 -23.20
C ASN A 211 -9.87 28.28 -24.34
N ARG A 212 -8.81 27.73 -24.94
CA ARG A 212 -8.00 28.28 -26.04
C ARG A 212 -7.50 27.13 -26.92
N PRO A 213 -7.16 27.36 -28.20
CA PRO A 213 -6.64 26.30 -29.07
C PRO A 213 -5.38 25.63 -28.51
N ILE A 214 -5.36 24.29 -28.53
CA ILE A 214 -4.21 23.44 -28.18
C ILE A 214 -3.97 22.48 -29.34
N ASN A 215 -2.74 22.43 -29.87
CA ASN A 215 -2.43 21.57 -31.00
C ASN A 215 -2.42 20.10 -30.57
N GLY A 216 -3.09 19.25 -31.34
CA GLY A 216 -3.14 17.81 -31.09
C GLY A 216 -4.21 17.37 -30.07
N LEU A 217 -4.96 18.30 -29.46
CA LEU A 217 -6.06 17.95 -28.55
C LEU A 217 -7.24 17.39 -29.35
N PRO A 218 -7.65 16.12 -29.16
CA PRO A 218 -8.85 15.60 -29.79
C PRO A 218 -10.11 16.14 -29.11
N ASP A 219 -11.23 16.13 -29.83
CA ASP A 219 -12.54 16.52 -29.26
C ASP A 219 -13.03 15.53 -28.19
N THR A 220 -12.54 14.28 -28.22
CA THR A 220 -12.98 13.23 -27.30
C THR A 220 -11.86 12.24 -26.94
N ILE A 221 -12.03 11.55 -25.81
CA ILE A 221 -11.22 10.41 -25.37
C ILE A 221 -12.11 9.23 -25.00
N THR A 222 -11.60 8.00 -25.14
CA THR A 222 -12.33 6.77 -24.82
C THR A 222 -11.63 6.01 -23.71
N PHE A 223 -12.41 5.57 -22.72
CA PHE A 223 -11.99 4.62 -21.70
C PHE A 223 -12.55 3.24 -22.02
N LEU A 224 -11.65 2.25 -22.03
CA LEU A 224 -11.96 0.84 -22.13
C LEU A 224 -11.99 0.19 -20.74
N LYS A 225 -12.55 -1.01 -20.67
CA LYS A 225 -12.59 -1.77 -19.43
C LYS A 225 -11.16 -2.05 -18.94
N GLY A 226 -10.85 -1.67 -17.70
CA GLY A 226 -9.52 -1.82 -17.12
C GLY A 226 -8.65 -0.56 -17.21
N ASP A 227 -9.09 0.48 -17.93
CA ASP A 227 -8.36 1.74 -18.01
C ASP A 227 -8.59 2.56 -16.75
N PHE A 228 -7.50 2.82 -16.01
CA PHE A 228 -7.52 3.72 -14.85
C PHE A 228 -7.30 5.19 -15.23
N SER A 229 -6.89 5.45 -16.47
CA SER A 229 -6.62 6.78 -16.98
C SER A 229 -6.55 6.80 -18.51
N ALA A 230 -6.77 7.97 -19.09
CA ALA A 230 -6.50 8.28 -20.48
C ALA A 230 -5.47 9.40 -20.55
N VAL A 231 -4.45 9.25 -21.39
CA VAL A 231 -3.35 10.20 -21.53
C VAL A 231 -3.20 10.59 -23.00
N ILE A 232 -3.14 11.88 -23.27
CA ILE A 232 -2.86 12.44 -24.59
C ILE A 232 -1.47 13.07 -24.52
N GLU A 233 -0.56 12.53 -25.32
CA GLU A 233 0.85 12.95 -25.37
C GLU A 233 1.09 13.94 -26.51
N ASN A 234 2.23 14.63 -26.47
CA ASN A 234 2.73 15.51 -27.54
C ASN A 234 1.80 16.68 -27.92
N LEU A 235 1.02 17.19 -26.96
CA LEU A 235 0.27 18.43 -27.13
C LEU A 235 1.22 19.62 -27.16
N THR A 236 0.94 20.64 -27.98
CA THR A 236 1.75 21.86 -28.02
C THR A 236 0.89 23.12 -28.06
N VAL A 237 1.48 24.22 -27.59
CA VAL A 237 0.89 25.56 -27.62
C VAL A 237 2.00 26.57 -27.90
N GLU A 238 1.80 27.42 -28.91
CA GLU A 238 2.78 28.43 -29.32
C GLU A 238 2.56 29.80 -28.66
N THR A 239 1.34 30.07 -28.17
CA THR A 239 0.96 31.39 -27.68
C THR A 239 1.02 31.45 -26.16
N GLU A 240 1.75 32.44 -25.63
CA GLU A 240 1.76 32.75 -24.20
C GLU A 240 0.34 32.95 -23.64
N GLY A 241 0.09 32.38 -22.47
CA GLY A 241 -1.19 32.51 -21.78
C GLY A 241 -1.48 31.37 -20.84
N ASP A 242 -2.70 31.39 -20.32
CA ASP A 242 -3.18 30.39 -19.37
C ASP A 242 -4.26 29.51 -20.01
N TYR A 243 -4.06 28.19 -19.91
CA TYR A 243 -4.83 27.16 -20.58
C TYR A 243 -5.49 26.23 -19.55
N THR A 244 -6.71 25.81 -19.84
CA THR A 244 -7.45 24.80 -19.10
C THR A 244 -8.25 23.94 -20.08
N ILE A 245 -8.43 22.67 -19.73
CA ILE A 245 -9.28 21.73 -20.48
C ILE A 245 -10.43 21.29 -19.58
N ASP A 246 -11.65 21.48 -20.06
CA ASP A 246 -12.87 20.94 -19.49
C ASP A 246 -13.08 19.53 -20.02
N VAL A 247 -13.39 18.60 -19.11
CA VAL A 247 -13.76 17.22 -19.43
C VAL A 247 -15.25 17.08 -19.17
N LEU A 248 -16.01 16.75 -20.20
CA LEU A 248 -17.46 16.64 -20.14
C LEU A 248 -17.92 15.22 -20.49
N ARG A 249 -19.14 14.92 -20.05
CA ARG A 249 -19.88 13.72 -20.44
C ARG A 249 -21.32 14.11 -20.70
N ASP A 250 -21.81 13.83 -21.90
CA ASP A 250 -23.19 14.14 -22.30
C ASP A 250 -23.52 15.63 -22.06
N GLY A 251 -22.55 16.52 -22.34
CA GLY A 251 -22.65 17.97 -22.09
C GLY A 251 -22.51 18.42 -20.63
N ALA A 252 -22.40 17.51 -19.65
CA ALA A 252 -22.18 17.86 -18.25
C ALA A 252 -20.68 17.93 -17.90
N LEU A 253 -20.24 19.02 -17.28
CA LEU A 253 -18.87 19.18 -16.81
C LEU A 253 -18.57 18.18 -15.67
N LEU A 254 -17.60 17.29 -15.89
CA LEU A 254 -17.12 16.37 -14.86
C LEU A 254 -15.99 16.99 -14.04
N THR A 255 -15.04 17.64 -14.72
CA THR A 255 -13.88 18.27 -14.10
C THR A 255 -13.24 19.29 -15.05
N ARG A 256 -12.50 20.25 -14.48
CA ARG A 256 -11.63 21.18 -15.20
C ARG A 256 -10.19 20.89 -14.76
N SER A 257 -9.26 20.90 -15.71
CA SER A 257 -7.84 20.69 -15.41
C SER A 257 -7.29 21.76 -14.48
N ASN A 258 -6.14 21.50 -13.86
CA ASN A 258 -5.32 22.59 -13.35
C ASN A 258 -4.92 23.53 -14.51
N GLN A 259 -4.49 24.74 -14.14
CA GLN A 259 -4.05 25.75 -15.09
C GLN A 259 -2.65 25.41 -15.61
N LEU A 260 -2.51 25.37 -16.93
CA LEU A 260 -1.23 25.38 -17.61
C LEU A 260 -0.89 26.81 -18.01
N ARG A 261 0.24 27.31 -17.52
CA ARG A 261 0.82 28.57 -17.97
C ARG A 261 1.85 28.31 -19.06
N ILE A 262 1.66 28.95 -20.22
CA ILE A 262 2.64 28.97 -21.31
C ILE A 262 3.38 30.30 -21.27
N LYS A 263 4.70 30.26 -21.34
CA LYS A 263 5.59 31.43 -21.40
C LYS A 263 6.51 31.35 -22.61
N GLU A 264 6.67 32.44 -23.34
CA GLU A 264 7.63 32.50 -24.47
C GLU A 264 9.08 32.51 -23.97
N ASP A 265 9.34 33.25 -22.90
CA ASP A 265 10.67 33.42 -22.30
C ASP A 265 10.70 32.87 -20.86
N THR A 266 11.13 31.61 -20.72
CA THR A 266 11.41 30.96 -19.44
C THR A 266 12.55 29.97 -19.58
N GLU A 267 13.42 29.92 -18.58
CA GLU A 267 14.46 28.90 -18.43
C GLU A 267 14.00 27.74 -17.53
N PHE A 268 12.83 27.86 -16.91
CA PHE A 268 12.30 26.91 -15.94
C PHE A 268 11.00 26.26 -16.41
N GLY A 269 10.87 24.97 -16.11
CA GLY A 269 9.61 24.23 -16.11
C GLY A 269 9.13 24.00 -14.66
N HIS A 270 7.86 23.68 -14.50
CA HIS A 270 7.31 23.23 -13.21
C HIS A 270 7.09 21.72 -13.24
N TYR A 271 7.53 21.06 -12.17
CA TYR A 271 7.44 19.62 -11.97
C TYR A 271 6.87 19.30 -10.58
N TRP A 272 6.03 18.27 -10.50
CA TRP A 272 5.43 17.80 -9.26
C TRP A 272 6.19 16.58 -8.73
N SER A 273 6.57 16.64 -7.46
CA SER A 273 7.36 15.59 -6.82
C SER A 273 6.70 15.05 -5.56
N ASP A 274 6.81 13.75 -5.33
CA ASP A 274 6.69 13.15 -4.00
C ASP A 274 8.02 12.48 -3.64
N MET A 275 8.72 13.05 -2.67
CA MET A 275 10.10 12.67 -2.35
C MET A 275 10.19 11.86 -1.05
N HIS A 276 9.06 11.51 -0.44
CA HIS A 276 9.00 10.79 0.83
C HIS A 276 7.81 9.83 0.89
N GLY A 277 7.89 8.74 0.11
CA GLY A 277 6.97 7.61 0.24
C GLY A 277 7.65 6.34 0.77
N GLN A 278 6.84 5.44 1.33
CA GLN A 278 7.29 4.12 1.80
C GLN A 278 6.37 3.02 1.22
N SER A 279 6.90 1.81 1.11
CA SER A 279 6.19 0.63 0.60
C SER A 279 6.10 -0.47 1.65
N GLY A 280 5.46 -1.58 1.30
CA GLY A 280 5.24 -2.75 2.14
C GLY A 280 6.53 -3.44 2.58
N GLU A 281 7.61 -3.32 1.84
CA GLU A 281 8.93 -3.81 2.25
C GLU A 281 9.46 -3.05 3.48
N THR A 282 8.95 -1.84 3.77
CA THR A 282 9.20 -1.12 5.02
C THR A 282 7.93 -0.99 5.88
N ILE A 283 7.41 0.22 6.11
CA ILE A 283 6.25 0.47 6.98
C ILE A 283 4.93 0.60 6.23
N GLY A 284 4.97 0.91 4.93
CA GLY A 284 3.81 1.21 4.09
C GLY A 284 3.03 -0.03 3.68
N SER A 285 2.19 0.12 2.65
CA SER A 285 1.42 -0.96 1.99
C SER A 285 1.84 -1.10 0.52
N GLY A 286 1.46 -2.22 -0.11
CA GLY A 286 1.85 -2.54 -1.50
C GLY A 286 3.35 -2.78 -1.69
N SER A 287 3.79 -3.17 -2.88
CA SER A 287 5.22 -3.31 -3.21
C SER A 287 5.85 -1.97 -3.61
N ALA A 288 7.18 -1.87 -3.50
CA ALA A 288 7.92 -0.70 -4.01
C ALA A 288 7.66 -0.48 -5.50
N ARG A 289 7.54 -1.56 -6.28
CA ARG A 289 7.16 -1.49 -7.70
C ARG A 289 5.79 -0.87 -7.92
N GLU A 290 4.78 -1.27 -7.15
CA GLU A 290 3.44 -0.67 -7.24
C GLU A 290 3.47 0.81 -6.86
N TYR A 291 4.29 1.21 -5.88
CA TYR A 291 4.51 2.61 -5.53
C TYR A 291 5.07 3.43 -6.71
N PHE A 292 6.16 3.00 -7.35
CA PHE A 292 6.72 3.69 -8.53
C PHE A 292 5.74 3.71 -9.71
N HIS A 293 5.06 2.58 -9.96
CA HIS A 293 4.04 2.48 -11.00
C HIS A 293 2.87 3.44 -10.74
N PHE A 294 2.39 3.52 -9.50
CA PHE A 294 1.31 4.43 -9.12
C PHE A 294 1.74 5.88 -9.32
N ALA A 295 2.94 6.25 -8.84
CA ALA A 295 3.49 7.59 -8.99
C ALA A 295 3.49 8.05 -10.46
N ARG A 296 3.98 7.19 -11.35
CA ARG A 296 4.12 7.50 -12.77
C ARG A 296 2.80 7.46 -13.54
N TYR A 297 2.00 6.41 -13.35
CA TYR A 297 0.86 6.11 -14.24
C TYR A 297 -0.52 6.36 -13.63
N ARG A 298 -0.60 6.71 -12.34
CA ARG A 298 -1.86 6.92 -11.62
C ARG A 298 -1.94 8.28 -10.92
N SER A 299 -0.86 8.81 -10.39
CA SER A 299 -0.82 10.19 -9.87
C SER A 299 -0.18 11.17 -10.84
N PHE A 300 0.56 10.69 -11.84
CA PHE A 300 1.23 11.50 -12.86
C PHE A 300 2.26 12.49 -12.29
N LEU A 301 2.96 12.06 -11.24
CA LEU A 301 4.12 12.79 -10.74
C LEU A 301 5.22 12.83 -11.81
N ASP A 302 6.05 13.85 -11.73
CA ASP A 302 7.22 14.02 -12.59
C ASP A 302 8.48 13.48 -11.89
N ILE A 303 8.53 13.55 -10.55
CA ILE A 303 9.67 13.15 -9.73
C ILE A 303 9.20 12.31 -8.54
N ILE A 304 9.91 11.23 -8.22
CA ILE A 304 9.57 10.32 -7.14
C ILE A 304 10.80 9.88 -6.35
N GLY A 305 10.64 9.65 -5.04
CA GLY A 305 11.66 9.03 -4.19
C GLY A 305 11.05 8.12 -3.12
N HIS A 306 11.54 6.87 -3.05
CA HIS A 306 11.26 5.99 -1.92
C HIS A 306 12.16 6.36 -0.73
N GLN A 307 11.61 6.37 0.47
CA GLN A 307 12.27 6.79 1.72
C GLN A 307 11.96 5.80 2.84
N GLY A 308 12.18 4.51 2.59
CA GLY A 308 12.08 3.50 3.63
C GLY A 308 13.08 3.74 4.77
N ASN A 309 12.68 3.47 6.02
CA ASN A 309 13.59 3.58 7.15
C ASN A 309 14.77 2.60 6.99
N ASP A 310 15.99 3.09 7.13
CA ASP A 310 17.24 2.36 6.92
C ASP A 310 17.36 1.06 7.73
N PHE A 311 16.85 1.04 8.96
CA PHE A 311 16.82 -0.14 9.82
C PHE A 311 15.79 -1.20 9.40
N GLN A 312 15.03 -0.96 8.33
CA GLN A 312 14.12 -1.92 7.68
C GLN A 312 14.62 -2.38 6.30
N ILE A 313 15.63 -1.73 5.73
CA ILE A 313 16.11 -2.01 4.38
C ILE A 313 17.29 -2.99 4.45
N SER A 314 17.08 -4.23 4.00
CA SER A 314 18.17 -5.21 3.81
C SER A 314 19.06 -4.84 2.61
N ASP A 315 20.24 -5.44 2.49
CA ASP A 315 21.10 -5.20 1.31
C ASP A 315 20.42 -5.67 0.02
N ALA A 316 19.77 -6.83 0.05
CA ALA A 316 19.00 -7.33 -1.09
C ALA A 316 17.85 -6.38 -1.49
N PHE A 317 17.14 -5.79 -0.52
CA PHE A 317 16.08 -4.83 -0.83
C PHE A 317 16.66 -3.49 -1.31
N TRP A 318 17.80 -3.04 -0.78
CA TRP A 318 18.48 -1.85 -1.29
C TRP A 318 18.92 -2.02 -2.75
N ASP A 319 19.51 -3.17 -3.08
CA ASP A 319 19.90 -3.47 -4.46
C ASP A 319 18.65 -3.51 -5.36
N ALA A 320 17.54 -4.13 -4.92
CA ALA A 320 16.27 -4.13 -5.65
C ALA A 320 15.64 -2.73 -5.81
N LEU A 321 15.77 -1.84 -4.82
CA LEU A 321 15.33 -0.45 -4.94
C LEU A 321 16.13 0.31 -5.99
N ASN A 322 17.45 0.08 -6.09
CA ASN A 322 18.28 0.67 -7.13
C ASN A 322 17.88 0.15 -8.52
N ASP A 323 17.61 -1.15 -8.66
CA ASP A 323 17.12 -1.70 -9.92
C ASP A 323 15.78 -1.07 -10.32
N LEU A 324 14.86 -0.89 -9.36
CA LEU A 324 13.57 -0.23 -9.60
C LEU A 324 13.72 1.25 -9.98
N THR A 325 14.59 2.02 -9.31
CA THR A 325 14.78 3.43 -9.66
C THR A 325 15.36 3.56 -11.06
N ALA A 326 16.37 2.74 -11.40
CA ALA A 326 16.94 2.72 -12.75
C ALA A 326 15.92 2.31 -13.81
N GLU A 327 15.06 1.33 -13.53
CA GLU A 327 14.02 0.87 -14.46
C GLU A 327 12.97 1.95 -14.73
N PHE A 328 12.48 2.63 -13.68
CA PHE A 328 11.41 3.61 -13.84
C PHE A 328 11.90 4.98 -14.30
N ASN A 329 13.16 5.31 -14.04
CA ASN A 329 13.77 6.57 -14.46
C ASN A 329 13.83 6.65 -15.99
N GLU A 330 13.24 7.71 -16.54
CA GLU A 330 13.25 8.00 -17.96
C GLU A 330 13.61 9.47 -18.17
N GLU A 331 14.76 9.70 -18.77
CA GLU A 331 15.31 11.05 -18.98
C GLU A 331 14.32 11.96 -19.69
N GLY A 332 14.06 13.13 -19.10
CA GLY A 332 13.11 14.11 -19.61
C GLY A 332 11.62 13.75 -19.44
N VAL A 333 11.29 12.59 -18.87
CA VAL A 333 9.91 12.10 -18.75
C VAL A 333 9.51 11.82 -17.29
N PHE A 334 10.33 11.09 -16.54
CA PHE A 334 10.05 10.72 -15.15
C PHE A 334 11.34 10.48 -14.37
N LEU A 335 11.59 11.27 -13.34
CA LEU A 335 12.79 11.17 -12.52
C LEU A 335 12.51 10.31 -11.27
N ALA A 336 13.12 9.12 -11.22
CA ALA A 336 13.09 8.26 -10.03
C ALA A 336 14.44 8.32 -9.32
N LEU A 337 14.45 8.75 -8.06
CA LEU A 337 15.69 8.92 -7.30
C LEU A 337 15.87 7.82 -6.24
N PRO A 338 17.02 7.14 -6.21
CA PRO A 338 17.34 6.23 -5.11
C PRO A 338 17.57 7.01 -3.81
N GLY A 339 16.97 6.52 -2.74
CA GLY A 339 17.06 7.16 -1.44
C GLY A 339 16.49 6.29 -0.33
N TYR A 340 16.72 6.73 0.91
CA TYR A 340 16.25 6.07 2.12
C TYR A 340 16.16 7.08 3.25
N GLU A 341 15.34 6.78 4.25
CA GLU A 341 15.22 7.58 5.47
C GLU A 341 16.21 7.03 6.50
N TRP A 342 17.28 7.76 6.79
CA TRP A 342 18.18 7.45 7.90
C TRP A 342 17.46 7.74 9.22
N SER A 343 17.28 6.72 10.05
CA SER A 343 16.37 6.79 11.20
C SER A 343 17.01 6.49 12.54
N GLY A 344 18.13 7.17 12.81
CA GLY A 344 18.84 7.03 14.07
C GLY A 344 18.18 7.74 15.23
N ASN A 345 18.30 7.15 16.42
CA ASN A 345 17.77 7.73 17.64
C ASN A 345 18.77 8.76 18.19
N THR A 346 18.48 10.05 18.03
CA THR A 346 19.28 11.10 18.67
C THR A 346 18.41 11.89 19.64
N GLY A 347 18.97 12.28 20.80
CA GLY A 347 18.27 13.11 21.78
C GLY A 347 18.01 14.55 21.33
N LEU A 348 18.44 14.94 20.12
CA LEU A 348 18.41 16.31 19.60
C LEU A 348 17.72 16.46 18.23
N GLY A 349 17.36 15.36 17.55
CA GLY A 349 16.76 15.39 16.21
C GLY A 349 16.54 13.99 15.60
N GLY A 350 15.57 13.90 14.69
CA GLY A 350 14.96 12.63 14.21
C GLY A 350 15.44 12.15 12.83
N ASP A 351 14.51 11.56 12.08
CA ASP A 351 14.74 10.93 10.78
C ASP A 351 15.24 11.91 9.70
N HIS A 352 16.15 11.46 8.83
CA HIS A 352 16.77 12.25 7.76
C HIS A 352 16.62 11.55 6.41
N ASN A 353 16.03 12.21 5.44
CA ASN A 353 15.99 11.69 4.08
C ASN A 353 17.36 11.83 3.39
N VAL A 354 17.82 10.73 2.81
CA VAL A 354 19.04 10.65 2.02
C VAL A 354 18.65 10.32 0.59
N TRP A 355 19.16 11.10 -0.36
CA TRP A 355 18.97 10.87 -1.79
C TRP A 355 20.32 10.79 -2.50
N TYR A 356 20.40 9.88 -3.45
CA TYR A 356 21.52 9.81 -4.37
C TYR A 356 21.11 10.30 -5.75
N ARG A 357 22.05 10.96 -6.42
CA ARG A 357 21.86 11.40 -7.81
C ARG A 357 21.78 10.21 -8.77
N ASN A 358 22.51 9.13 -8.47
CA ASN A 358 22.59 7.94 -9.30
C ASN A 358 22.53 6.70 -8.38
N GLU A 359 22.12 5.59 -8.96
CA GLU A 359 22.11 4.25 -8.36
C GLU A 359 23.53 3.73 -8.02
N GLY A 360 23.58 2.62 -7.30
CA GLY A 360 24.81 1.89 -6.95
C GLY A 360 25.59 2.51 -5.80
N ARG A 361 25.00 3.47 -5.08
CA ARG A 361 25.57 4.06 -3.87
C ARG A 361 25.31 3.17 -2.65
N PRO A 362 26.20 3.16 -1.65
CA PRO A 362 25.98 2.40 -0.42
C PRO A 362 24.79 2.96 0.35
N ILE A 363 24.16 2.12 1.18
CA ILE A 363 23.20 2.56 2.19
C ILE A 363 23.91 2.63 3.54
N TYR A 364 23.85 3.79 4.19
CA TYR A 364 24.40 3.97 5.53
C TYR A 364 23.31 3.83 6.58
N ARG A 365 23.39 2.82 7.45
CA ARG A 365 22.31 2.49 8.40
C ARG A 365 22.61 2.97 9.81
N SER A 366 21.64 3.61 10.43
CA SER A 366 21.62 3.95 11.85
C SER A 366 21.54 2.71 12.75
N SER A 367 20.87 1.65 12.30
CA SER A 367 20.63 0.45 13.09
C SER A 367 20.32 -0.76 12.21
N ARG A 368 20.52 -1.97 12.76
CA ARG A 368 20.06 -3.24 12.18
C ARG A 368 18.95 -3.89 13.01
N ALA A 369 18.18 -3.10 13.77
CA ALA A 369 17.17 -3.59 14.70
C ALA A 369 16.20 -4.64 14.11
N ILE A 370 15.84 -4.51 12.82
CA ILE A 370 15.05 -5.51 12.09
C ILE A 370 15.66 -5.89 10.72
N VAL A 371 16.98 -5.73 10.56
CA VAL A 371 17.76 -6.24 9.43
C VAL A 371 18.63 -7.39 9.92
N HIS A 372 18.35 -8.61 9.46
CA HIS A 372 19.08 -9.80 9.90
C HIS A 372 20.37 -10.06 9.13
N ASP A 373 20.46 -9.54 7.91
CA ASP A 373 21.66 -9.61 7.11
C ASP A 373 22.83 -8.90 7.81
N ARG A 374 24.02 -9.46 7.69
CA ARG A 374 25.27 -8.98 8.31
C ARG A 374 26.32 -8.59 7.26
N THR A 375 25.96 -8.56 5.98
CA THR A 375 26.82 -8.03 4.93
C THR A 375 26.96 -6.51 5.05
N ARG A 376 28.07 -5.99 4.48
CA ARG A 376 28.45 -4.58 4.45
C ARG A 376 28.46 -3.91 5.85
N PRO A 377 29.11 -4.48 6.89
CA PRO A 377 29.14 -3.89 8.22
C PRO A 377 29.84 -2.51 8.25
N GLU A 378 30.70 -2.22 7.28
CA GLU A 378 31.37 -0.93 7.13
C GLU A 378 30.43 0.23 6.79
N SER A 379 29.21 -0.04 6.35
CA SER A 379 28.18 0.97 6.08
C SER A 379 27.19 1.14 7.25
N ASP A 380 27.50 0.60 8.42
CA ASP A 380 26.73 0.85 9.64
C ASP A 380 27.28 2.10 10.36
N CYS A 381 26.41 3.07 10.60
CA CYS A 381 26.68 4.37 11.21
C CYS A 381 25.88 4.51 12.52
N HIS A 382 26.15 3.61 13.47
CA HIS A 382 25.51 3.57 14.79
C HIS A 382 25.80 4.80 15.66
#